data_AF-A0A9E5PTB2-F1
#
_entry.id   AF-A0A9E5PTB2-F1
#
_cell.length_a   1.000
_cell.length_b   1.000
_cell.length_c   1.000
_cell.angle_alpha   90.00
_cell.angle_beta   90.00
_cell.angle_gamma   90.00
#
_symmetry.space_group_name_H-M   'P 1'
#
loop_
_entity.id
_entity.type
_entity.pdbx_description
1 polymer ?
#
loop_
_entity_poly.entity_id
_entity_poly.type
_entity_poly.pdbx_seq_one_letter_code
_entity_poly.pdbx_strand_id
1 'polypeptide(L)'
;MTDPVDTVIARVKAVYGRWRRDTPVAQMRADWDALFSATGDAAFEPVTAGGVPCAWVTAPRARTDRVIVYFHGGGFQVGSLASHRELMSRLSAEAGARVLGVDYRLAPEHRHPAPLQDALAVLAWLRAEGYAAPHTALAGDSAGGGLALAALLALQGDDATPAAAFVMSAWTDLAATGESYETRAASDPIHQRPMIQAMARNFLGKEGDPRDPLASPLYASDEQLAHLPPLLLQVGDHETVLSDSVAFAARVNAAGGRAECQAWPGMVHVFQQFPNELPQARDALRQGGRFLAAELGLVPNGDPSA
;
A
#
# COMPACT_ATOMS: atom_id res chain seq x y z
N MET A 1 -5.20 31.44 -6.23
CA MET A 1 -5.89 30.19 -5.85
C MET A 1 -4.87 29.36 -5.10
N THR A 2 -5.23 28.80 -3.95
CA THR A 2 -4.34 27.90 -3.19
C THR A 2 -4.05 26.66 -4.02
N ASP A 3 -2.82 26.17 -4.02
CA ASP A 3 -2.45 24.92 -4.69
C ASP A 3 -3.34 23.77 -4.14
N PRO A 4 -3.97 22.94 -4.99
CA PRO A 4 -4.70 21.76 -4.55
C PRO A 4 -3.89 20.84 -3.63
N VAL A 5 -2.59 20.71 -3.87
CA VAL A 5 -1.67 19.92 -3.03
C VAL A 5 -1.57 20.53 -1.63
N ASP A 6 -1.38 21.85 -1.53
CA ASP A 6 -1.35 22.56 -0.24
C ASP A 6 -2.65 22.40 0.55
N THR A 7 -3.79 22.35 -0.16
CA THR A 7 -5.11 22.15 0.46
C THR A 7 -5.22 20.76 1.07
N VAL A 8 -4.80 19.72 0.35
CA VAL A 8 -4.74 18.34 0.84
C VAL A 8 -3.79 18.24 2.05
N ILE A 9 -2.59 18.83 1.94
CA ILE A 9 -1.60 18.89 3.03
C ILE A 9 -2.21 19.50 4.28
N ALA A 10 -2.86 20.67 4.16
CA ALA A 10 -3.46 21.36 5.29
C ALA A 10 -4.54 20.50 5.97
N ARG A 11 -5.35 19.78 5.19
CA ARG A 11 -6.39 18.87 5.72
C ARG A 11 -5.79 17.70 6.49
N VAL A 12 -4.76 17.06 5.95
CA VAL A 12 -4.07 15.95 6.63
C VAL A 12 -3.39 16.46 7.90
N LYS A 13 -2.68 17.59 7.84
CA LYS A 13 -2.06 18.23 9.01
C LYS A 13 -3.07 18.62 10.09
N ALA A 14 -4.28 19.03 9.71
CA ALA A 14 -5.33 19.35 10.67
C ALA A 14 -5.80 18.14 11.48
N VAL A 15 -5.64 16.92 10.97
CA VAL A 15 -5.90 15.67 11.71
C VAL A 15 -4.72 15.31 12.60
N TYR A 16 -3.53 15.12 12.00
CA TYR A 16 -2.30 14.78 12.75
C TYR A 16 -1.98 15.80 13.84
N GLY A 17 -2.19 17.09 13.57
CA GLY A 17 -1.90 18.19 14.48
C GLY A 17 -2.80 18.23 15.72
N ARG A 18 -3.87 17.42 15.79
CA ARG A 18 -4.69 17.24 17.00
C ARG A 18 -4.15 16.14 17.89
N TRP A 19 -3.37 15.21 17.34
CA TRP A 19 -2.82 14.09 18.10
C TRP A 19 -1.69 14.57 19.02
N ARG A 20 -1.68 14.00 20.22
CA ARG A 20 -0.72 14.25 21.29
C ARG A 20 -0.23 12.88 21.78
N ARG A 21 0.81 12.90 22.60
CA ARG A 21 1.42 11.68 23.15
C ARG A 21 0.42 10.80 23.92
N ASP A 22 -0.59 11.40 24.52
CA ASP A 22 -1.64 10.78 25.32
C ASP A 22 -2.96 10.56 24.56
N THR A 23 -3.03 10.94 23.27
CA THR A 23 -4.21 10.65 22.45
C THR A 23 -4.40 9.14 22.36
N PRO A 24 -5.58 8.59 22.73
CA PRO A 24 -5.82 7.16 22.63
C PRO A 24 -5.71 6.69 21.17
N VAL A 25 -5.12 5.52 20.94
CA VAL A 25 -4.97 4.94 19.58
C VAL A 25 -6.34 4.76 18.90
N ALA A 26 -7.38 4.41 19.66
CA ALA A 26 -8.75 4.33 19.14
C ALA A 26 -9.27 5.69 18.60
N GLN A 27 -8.92 6.81 19.26
CA GLN A 27 -9.26 8.14 18.76
C GLN A 27 -8.46 8.48 17.50
N MET A 28 -7.16 8.14 17.46
CA MET A 28 -6.36 8.35 16.25
C MET A 28 -6.93 7.58 15.05
N ARG A 29 -7.35 6.32 15.25
CA ARG A 29 -8.00 5.50 14.22
C ARG A 29 -9.31 6.13 13.74
N ALA A 30 -10.18 6.56 14.66
CA ALA A 30 -11.45 7.22 14.31
C ALA A 30 -11.25 8.55 13.58
N ASP A 31 -10.30 9.36 14.03
CA ASP A 31 -9.92 10.62 13.39
C ASP A 31 -9.38 10.40 11.96
N TRP A 32 -8.59 9.34 11.79
CA TRP A 32 -8.04 8.95 10.49
C TRP A 32 -9.12 8.48 9.53
N ASP A 33 -10.06 7.66 10.00
CA ASP A 33 -11.18 7.22 9.18
C ASP A 33 -12.08 8.38 8.78
N ALA A 34 -12.34 9.32 9.69
CA ALA A 34 -13.16 10.51 9.41
C ALA A 34 -12.53 11.49 8.40
N LEU A 35 -11.22 11.38 8.12
CA LEU A 35 -10.55 12.18 7.09
C LEU A 35 -10.98 11.78 5.68
N PHE A 36 -11.40 10.54 5.50
CA PHE A 36 -11.68 9.97 4.18
C PHE A 36 -13.15 9.58 4.08
N SER A 37 -13.73 9.87 2.93
CA SER A 37 -15.10 9.47 2.61
C SER A 37 -15.12 8.83 1.23
N ALA A 38 -15.70 7.65 1.13
CA ALA A 38 -15.96 7.02 -0.14
C ALA A 38 -17.12 7.72 -0.85
N THR A 39 -16.92 8.02 -2.12
CA THR A 39 -17.88 8.66 -3.03
C THR A 39 -18.21 7.78 -4.24
N GLY A 40 -17.45 6.71 -4.46
CA GLY A 40 -17.68 5.74 -5.54
C GLY A 40 -18.90 4.83 -5.33
N ASP A 41 -19.29 4.17 -6.41
CA ASP A 41 -20.45 3.25 -6.50
C ASP A 41 -20.06 1.76 -6.38
N ALA A 42 -18.82 1.48 -5.98
CA ALA A 42 -18.36 0.11 -5.76
C ALA A 42 -19.14 -0.58 -4.63
N ALA A 43 -19.55 -1.82 -4.88
CA ALA A 43 -20.11 -2.69 -3.86
C ALA A 43 -19.06 -2.95 -2.77
N PHE A 44 -19.49 -2.95 -1.51
CA PHE A 44 -18.63 -3.16 -0.36
C PHE A 44 -19.24 -4.25 0.52
N GLU A 45 -18.63 -5.43 0.52
CA GLU A 45 -19.17 -6.63 1.15
C GLU A 45 -18.18 -7.19 2.16
N PRO A 46 -18.48 -7.12 3.48
CA PRO A 46 -17.62 -7.70 4.51
C PRO A 46 -17.47 -9.22 4.33
N VAL A 47 -16.27 -9.73 4.59
CA VAL A 47 -15.94 -11.16 4.56
C VAL A 47 -14.87 -11.46 5.60
N THR A 48 -14.85 -12.68 6.15
CA THR A 48 -13.73 -13.15 6.99
C THR A 48 -12.88 -14.10 6.17
N ALA A 49 -11.70 -13.67 5.73
CA ALA A 49 -10.78 -14.43 4.89
C ALA A 49 -9.67 -15.03 5.76
N GLY A 50 -9.62 -16.36 5.90
CA GLY A 50 -8.59 -17.02 6.71
C GLY A 50 -8.60 -16.62 8.19
N GLY A 51 -9.75 -16.22 8.72
CA GLY A 51 -9.89 -15.69 10.09
C GLY A 51 -9.61 -14.18 10.24
N VAL A 52 -9.24 -13.49 9.16
CA VAL A 52 -8.97 -12.05 9.14
C VAL A 52 -10.20 -11.30 8.63
N PRO A 53 -10.66 -10.22 9.28
CA PRO A 53 -11.70 -9.36 8.73
C PRO A 53 -11.22 -8.67 7.46
N CYS A 54 -12.06 -8.72 6.42
CA CYS A 54 -11.79 -8.15 5.11
C CYS A 54 -13.09 -7.56 4.54
N ALA A 55 -12.97 -6.88 3.40
CA ALA A 55 -14.12 -6.56 2.57
C ALA A 55 -13.80 -6.70 1.09
N TRP A 56 -14.73 -7.29 0.34
CA TRP A 56 -14.75 -7.18 -1.11
C TRP A 56 -15.16 -5.77 -1.49
N VAL A 57 -14.34 -5.14 -2.33
CA VAL A 57 -14.63 -3.85 -2.97
C VAL A 57 -14.70 -4.10 -4.47
N THR A 58 -15.90 -4.03 -5.05
CA THR A 58 -16.13 -4.39 -6.45
C THR A 58 -16.75 -3.22 -7.19
N ALA A 59 -15.97 -2.56 -8.05
CA ALA A 59 -16.48 -1.53 -8.94
C ALA A 59 -17.46 -2.12 -9.98
N PRO A 60 -18.37 -1.31 -10.55
CA PRO A 60 -19.25 -1.78 -11.61
C PRO A 60 -18.47 -2.39 -12.78
N ARG A 61 -18.91 -3.58 -13.23
CA ARG A 61 -18.29 -4.36 -14.33
C ARG A 61 -16.88 -4.90 -14.02
N ALA A 62 -16.38 -4.78 -12.79
CA ALA A 62 -15.16 -5.47 -12.39
C ALA A 62 -15.38 -6.98 -12.36
N ARG A 63 -14.38 -7.74 -12.81
CA ARG A 63 -14.38 -9.20 -12.75
C ARG A 63 -14.16 -9.68 -11.33
N THR A 64 -14.88 -10.73 -10.95
CA THR A 64 -14.82 -11.34 -9.62
C THR A 64 -13.91 -12.57 -9.56
N ASP A 65 -13.40 -13.03 -10.70
CA ASP A 65 -12.43 -14.12 -10.82
C ASP A 65 -10.97 -13.62 -10.92
N ARG A 66 -10.77 -12.31 -10.76
CA ARG A 66 -9.45 -11.67 -10.56
C ARG A 66 -9.50 -10.86 -9.27
N VAL A 67 -8.46 -10.96 -8.45
CA VAL A 67 -8.44 -10.36 -7.12
C VAL A 67 -7.18 -9.52 -6.93
N ILE A 68 -7.36 -8.28 -6.49
CA ILE A 68 -6.27 -7.45 -5.96
C ILE A 68 -6.39 -7.48 -4.44
N VAL A 69 -5.41 -8.05 -3.74
CA VAL A 69 -5.37 -8.02 -2.27
C VAL A 69 -4.74 -6.71 -1.85
N TYR A 70 -5.49 -5.90 -1.11
CA TYR A 70 -5.07 -4.55 -0.73
C TYR A 70 -4.75 -4.46 0.75
N PHE A 71 -3.52 -4.03 1.05
CA PHE A 71 -3.06 -3.73 2.40
C PHE A 71 -2.98 -2.23 2.59
N HIS A 72 -3.79 -1.70 3.50
CA HIS A 72 -3.86 -0.26 3.75
C HIS A 72 -2.63 0.31 4.44
N GLY A 73 -2.32 1.58 4.23
CA GLY A 73 -1.30 2.30 4.98
C GLY A 73 -1.78 2.79 6.35
N GLY A 74 -0.94 3.59 7.02
CA GLY A 74 -1.19 4.10 8.38
C GLY A 74 -0.14 3.69 9.42
N GLY A 75 1.09 3.41 8.98
CA GLY A 75 2.23 3.18 9.87
C GLY A 75 2.09 1.96 10.78
N PHE A 76 1.31 0.95 10.35
CA PHE A 76 0.89 -0.21 11.16
C PHE A 76 0.12 0.14 12.44
N GLN A 77 -0.40 1.36 12.59
CA GLN A 77 -1.06 1.84 13.81
C GLN A 77 -2.48 2.37 13.56
N VAL A 78 -2.67 3.07 12.44
CA VAL A 78 -3.97 3.58 11.97
C VAL A 78 -4.26 3.04 10.57
N GLY A 79 -5.37 3.49 9.97
CA GLY A 79 -5.87 2.93 8.72
C GLY A 79 -6.88 1.81 8.99
N SER A 80 -7.74 1.59 8.00
CA SER A 80 -8.81 0.61 8.03
C SER A 80 -9.39 0.45 6.62
N LEU A 81 -10.32 -0.49 6.47
CA LEU A 81 -11.14 -0.61 5.26
C LEU A 81 -11.94 0.66 4.95
N ALA A 82 -12.35 1.43 5.98
CA ALA A 82 -13.13 2.65 5.81
C ALA A 82 -12.28 3.79 5.25
N SER A 83 -11.10 4.03 5.84
CA SER A 83 -10.19 5.09 5.38
C SER A 83 -9.73 4.87 3.94
N HIS A 84 -9.54 3.62 3.50
CA HIS A 84 -9.01 3.32 2.15
C HIS A 84 -10.08 2.94 1.13
N ARG A 85 -11.37 3.02 1.50
CA ARG A 85 -12.47 2.56 0.65
C ARG A 85 -12.52 3.25 -0.72
N GLU A 86 -12.33 4.57 -0.76
CA GLU A 86 -12.36 5.34 -2.02
C GLU A 86 -11.22 4.93 -2.96
N LEU A 87 -9.99 4.80 -2.42
CA LEU A 87 -8.83 4.37 -3.19
C LEU A 87 -9.04 2.95 -3.73
N MET A 88 -9.45 2.00 -2.88
CA MET A 88 -9.74 0.62 -3.31
C MET A 88 -10.84 0.56 -4.38
N SER A 89 -11.86 1.41 -4.27
CA SER A 89 -12.96 1.48 -5.23
C SER A 89 -12.48 1.95 -6.61
N ARG A 90 -11.61 2.97 -6.63
CA ARG A 90 -11.00 3.44 -7.89
C ARG A 90 -10.01 2.46 -8.47
N LEU A 91 -9.20 1.82 -7.63
CA LEU A 91 -8.29 0.78 -8.08
C LEU A 91 -9.06 -0.39 -8.71
N SER A 92 -10.17 -0.80 -8.10
CA SER A 92 -11.06 -1.82 -8.66
C SER A 92 -11.61 -1.39 -10.03
N ALA A 93 -12.04 -0.13 -10.17
CA ALA A 93 -12.57 0.39 -11.42
C ALA A 93 -11.52 0.46 -12.54
N GLU A 94 -10.33 0.98 -12.24
CA GLU A 94 -9.23 1.15 -13.20
C GLU A 94 -8.59 -0.19 -13.60
N ALA A 95 -8.54 -1.15 -12.68
CA ALA A 95 -8.00 -2.49 -12.97
C ALA A 95 -9.03 -3.45 -13.59
N GLY A 96 -10.33 -3.16 -13.44
CA GLY A 96 -11.39 -4.09 -13.87
C GLY A 96 -11.43 -5.39 -13.08
N ALA A 97 -10.88 -5.42 -11.87
CA ALA A 97 -10.83 -6.56 -10.96
C ALA A 97 -11.41 -6.17 -9.61
N ARG A 98 -12.00 -7.12 -8.87
CA ARG A 98 -12.41 -6.86 -7.49
C ARG A 98 -11.19 -6.75 -6.58
N VAL A 99 -11.32 -5.93 -5.55
CA VAL A 99 -10.29 -5.74 -4.52
C VAL A 99 -10.74 -6.47 -3.24
N LEU A 100 -9.83 -7.18 -2.58
CA LEU A 100 -10.00 -7.67 -1.22
C LEU A 100 -9.21 -6.76 -0.28
N GLY A 101 -9.90 -5.82 0.37
CA GLY A 101 -9.28 -5.02 1.43
C GLY A 101 -9.08 -5.86 2.68
N VAL A 102 -7.90 -5.81 3.28
CA VAL A 102 -7.54 -6.57 4.48
C VAL A 102 -7.49 -5.65 5.70
N ASP A 103 -8.30 -5.93 6.71
CA ASP A 103 -8.29 -5.24 8.02
C ASP A 103 -7.31 -5.97 8.95
N TYR A 104 -6.03 -5.94 8.58
CA TYR A 104 -4.99 -6.67 9.29
C TYR A 104 -4.74 -6.10 10.69
N ARG A 105 -4.28 -6.93 11.62
CA ARG A 105 -4.04 -6.53 13.01
C ARG A 105 -2.98 -5.43 13.10
N LEU A 106 -3.23 -4.42 13.95
CA LEU A 106 -2.38 -3.22 14.08
C LEU A 106 -1.63 -3.17 15.42
N ALA A 107 -0.50 -2.47 15.41
CA ALA A 107 0.22 -2.07 16.61
C ALA A 107 -0.53 -0.92 17.34
N PRO A 108 -0.34 -0.77 18.66
CA PRO A 108 0.56 -1.54 19.53
C PRO A 108 0.01 -2.91 19.99
N GLU A 109 -1.27 -3.21 19.76
CA GLU A 109 -1.92 -4.42 20.26
C GLU A 109 -1.33 -5.68 19.62
N HIS A 110 -1.00 -5.59 18.32
CA HIS A 110 -0.47 -6.66 17.52
C HIS A 110 0.70 -6.16 16.67
N ARG A 111 1.91 -6.37 17.21
CA ARG A 111 3.18 -5.97 16.59
C ARG A 111 3.63 -6.94 15.50
N HIS A 112 4.70 -6.59 14.78
CA HIS A 112 5.38 -7.53 13.86
C HIS A 112 5.66 -8.87 14.57
N PRO A 113 5.36 -10.04 13.96
CA PRO A 113 4.91 -10.25 12.58
C PRO A 113 3.38 -10.43 12.40
N ALA A 114 2.54 -9.91 13.30
CA ALA A 114 1.08 -10.13 13.21
C ALA A 114 0.43 -9.67 11.89
N PRO A 115 0.73 -8.48 11.32
CA PRO A 115 0.19 -8.11 10.01
C PRO A 115 0.61 -9.06 8.89
N LEU A 116 1.85 -9.54 8.92
CA LEU A 116 2.37 -10.48 7.93
C LEU A 116 1.68 -11.85 8.02
N GLN A 117 1.43 -12.32 9.25
CA GLN A 117 0.66 -13.54 9.47
C GLN A 117 -0.75 -13.42 8.89
N ASP A 118 -1.41 -12.27 9.07
CA ASP A 118 -2.74 -12.02 8.52
C ASP A 118 -2.71 -11.97 6.99
N ALA A 119 -1.73 -11.29 6.40
CA ALA A 119 -1.53 -11.27 4.95
C ALA A 119 -1.37 -12.68 4.37
N LEU A 120 -0.52 -13.52 4.98
CA LEU A 120 -0.31 -14.90 4.54
C LEU A 120 -1.56 -15.77 4.72
N ALA A 121 -2.32 -15.57 5.81
CA ALA A 121 -3.58 -16.27 6.05
C ALA A 121 -4.64 -15.93 4.99
N VAL A 122 -4.76 -14.65 4.61
CA VAL A 122 -5.65 -14.20 3.53
C VAL A 122 -5.25 -14.79 2.18
N LEU A 123 -3.96 -14.79 1.86
CA LEU A 123 -3.46 -15.36 0.59
C LEU A 123 -3.66 -16.88 0.53
N ALA A 124 -3.47 -17.57 1.65
CA ALA A 124 -3.78 -19.01 1.74
C ALA A 124 -5.29 -19.28 1.59
N TRP A 125 -6.13 -18.45 2.20
CA TRP A 125 -7.58 -18.54 2.06
C TRP A 125 -8.03 -18.33 0.61
N LEU A 126 -7.50 -17.33 -0.10
CA LEU A 126 -7.80 -17.10 -1.51
C LEU A 126 -7.48 -18.33 -2.38
N ARG A 127 -6.32 -18.96 -2.16
CA ARG A 127 -5.96 -20.19 -2.87
C ARG A 127 -6.95 -21.33 -2.58
N ALA A 128 -7.37 -21.48 -1.32
CA ALA A 128 -8.36 -22.49 -0.94
C ALA A 128 -9.74 -22.23 -1.59
N GLU A 129 -10.11 -20.96 -1.80
CA GLU A 129 -11.32 -20.55 -2.51
C GLU A 129 -11.20 -20.66 -4.05
N GLY A 130 -10.07 -21.15 -4.57
CA GLY A 130 -9.85 -21.38 -6.00
C GLY A 130 -9.26 -20.19 -6.77
N TYR A 131 -8.83 -19.12 -6.08
CA TYR A 131 -8.05 -18.05 -6.69
C TYR A 131 -6.59 -18.50 -6.86
N ALA A 132 -6.27 -19.00 -8.05
CA ALA A 132 -4.89 -19.33 -8.42
C ALA A 132 -3.99 -18.09 -8.35
N ALA A 133 -2.71 -18.26 -8.02
CA ALA A 133 -1.79 -17.14 -7.84
C ALA A 133 -1.71 -16.18 -9.07
N PRO A 134 -1.72 -16.68 -10.33
CA PRO A 134 -1.78 -15.81 -11.52
C PRO A 134 -3.08 -15.00 -11.67
N HIS A 135 -4.13 -15.31 -10.91
CA HIS A 135 -5.39 -14.54 -10.87
C HIS A 135 -5.43 -13.56 -9.69
N THR A 136 -4.34 -13.47 -8.93
CA THR A 136 -4.19 -12.56 -7.80
C THR A 136 -3.07 -11.57 -8.04
N ALA A 137 -3.23 -10.35 -7.53
CA ALA A 137 -2.16 -9.36 -7.44
C ALA A 137 -2.19 -8.72 -6.06
N LEU A 138 -1.07 -8.16 -5.61
CA LEU A 138 -1.02 -7.41 -4.36
C LEU A 138 -1.01 -5.90 -4.62
N ALA A 139 -1.59 -5.15 -3.72
CA ALA A 139 -1.45 -3.71 -3.71
C ALA A 139 -1.41 -3.19 -2.26
N GLY A 140 -0.84 -2.00 -2.09
CA GLY A 140 -0.85 -1.35 -0.80
C GLY A 140 -0.09 -0.04 -0.79
N ASP A 141 -0.35 0.77 0.22
CA ASP A 141 0.26 2.08 0.36
C ASP A 141 1.05 2.20 1.67
N SER A 142 2.14 2.95 1.67
CA SER A 142 2.96 3.20 2.86
C SER A 142 3.37 1.91 3.58
N ALA A 143 3.02 1.76 4.85
CA ALA A 143 3.20 0.53 5.63
C ALA A 143 2.54 -0.70 4.96
N GLY A 144 1.36 -0.54 4.36
CA GLY A 144 0.68 -1.59 3.60
C GLY A 144 1.41 -1.96 2.29
N GLY A 145 2.06 -1.00 1.65
CA GLY A 145 2.96 -1.26 0.52
C GLY A 145 4.18 -2.09 0.93
N GLY A 146 4.78 -1.76 2.09
CA GLY A 146 5.83 -2.59 2.71
C GLY A 146 5.33 -3.99 3.07
N LEU A 147 4.12 -4.10 3.62
CA LEU A 147 3.49 -5.38 3.96
C LEU A 147 3.21 -6.24 2.72
N ALA A 148 2.74 -5.64 1.63
CA ALA A 148 2.54 -6.34 0.37
C ALA A 148 3.85 -6.98 -0.13
N LEU A 149 4.94 -6.22 -0.11
CA LEU A 149 6.27 -6.71 -0.50
C LEU A 149 6.79 -7.78 0.48
N ALA A 150 6.63 -7.59 1.79
CA ALA A 150 7.01 -8.58 2.80
C ALA A 150 6.23 -9.90 2.62
N ALA A 151 4.94 -9.83 2.28
CA ALA A 151 4.13 -11.01 1.97
C ALA A 151 4.67 -11.76 0.76
N LEU A 152 5.08 -11.06 -0.32
CA LEU A 152 5.72 -11.69 -1.48
C LEU A 152 7.03 -12.38 -1.10
N LEU A 153 7.88 -11.72 -0.30
CA LEU A 153 9.15 -12.30 0.17
C LEU A 153 8.96 -13.54 1.05
N ALA A 154 7.86 -13.59 1.80
CA ALA A 154 7.52 -14.73 2.66
C ALA A 154 6.87 -15.90 1.91
N LEU A 155 6.29 -15.66 0.73
CA LEU A 155 5.82 -16.74 -0.13
C LEU A 155 7.00 -17.54 -0.67
N GLN A 156 6.80 -18.84 -0.83
CA GLN A 156 7.83 -19.78 -1.27
C GLN A 156 7.28 -20.56 -2.46
N GLY A 157 8.04 -20.62 -3.56
CA GLY A 157 7.70 -21.36 -4.78
C GLY A 157 6.82 -20.60 -5.76
N ASP A 158 7.08 -20.81 -7.05
CA ASP A 158 6.45 -20.08 -8.17
C ASP A 158 4.92 -20.19 -8.20
N ASP A 159 4.37 -21.34 -7.82
CA ASP A 159 2.93 -21.61 -7.81
C ASP A 159 2.15 -20.78 -6.75
N ALA A 160 2.86 -20.16 -5.81
CA ALA A 160 2.27 -19.34 -4.75
C ALA A 160 2.32 -17.84 -5.05
N THR A 161 3.06 -17.41 -6.07
CA THR A 161 3.40 -16.00 -6.31
C THR A 161 2.30 -15.28 -7.10
N PRO A 162 1.70 -14.20 -6.56
CA PRO A 162 0.77 -13.34 -7.27
C PRO A 162 1.34 -12.81 -8.60
N ALA A 163 0.48 -12.51 -9.57
CA ALA A 163 0.88 -12.06 -10.90
C ALA A 163 1.70 -10.76 -10.91
N ALA A 164 1.43 -9.86 -9.97
CA ALA A 164 2.12 -8.57 -9.85
C ALA A 164 1.89 -7.92 -8.48
N ALA A 165 2.63 -6.84 -8.22
CA ALA A 165 2.27 -5.92 -7.15
C ALA A 165 2.39 -4.44 -7.54
N PHE A 166 1.41 -3.64 -7.08
CA PHE A 166 1.40 -2.20 -7.22
C PHE A 166 1.44 -1.54 -5.84
N VAL A 167 2.54 -0.85 -5.52
CA VAL A 167 2.73 -0.22 -4.21
C VAL A 167 2.92 1.29 -4.32
N MET A 168 2.37 2.02 -3.35
CA MET A 168 2.32 3.49 -3.34
C MET A 168 3.04 4.02 -2.10
N SER A 169 4.04 4.88 -2.28
CA SER A 169 4.87 5.44 -1.20
C SER A 169 5.33 4.37 -0.21
N ALA A 170 5.73 3.19 -0.72
CA ALA A 170 5.95 2.00 0.09
C ALA A 170 7.05 2.25 1.13
N TRP A 171 6.75 1.93 2.40
CA TRP A 171 7.74 2.02 3.48
C TRP A 171 8.51 0.70 3.54
N THR A 172 9.70 0.68 2.95
CA THR A 172 10.51 -0.54 2.79
C THR A 172 11.73 -0.58 3.70
N ASP A 173 12.07 0.54 4.36
CA ASP A 173 13.18 0.67 5.29
C ASP A 173 12.73 1.24 6.65
N LEU A 174 12.45 0.36 7.61
CA LEU A 174 12.10 0.78 8.98
C LEU A 174 13.29 1.40 9.74
N ALA A 175 14.53 1.23 9.26
CA ALA A 175 15.71 1.89 9.81
C ALA A 175 15.85 3.36 9.32
N ALA A 176 15.06 3.75 8.30
CA ALA A 176 14.98 5.11 7.75
C ALA A 176 16.35 5.68 7.31
N THR A 177 17.11 4.87 6.59
CA THR A 177 18.51 5.13 6.18
C THR A 177 18.64 5.88 4.85
N GLY A 178 17.57 5.96 4.06
CA GLY A 178 17.55 6.69 2.79
C GLY A 178 17.93 8.17 2.93
N GLU A 179 18.56 8.72 1.89
CA GLU A 179 18.98 10.13 1.82
C GLU A 179 17.76 11.08 1.78
N SER A 180 16.62 10.65 1.21
CA SER A 180 15.40 11.47 1.16
C SER A 180 14.84 11.82 2.53
N TYR A 181 15.11 11.02 3.56
CA TYR A 181 14.73 11.37 4.94
C TYR A 181 15.41 12.67 5.44
N GLU A 182 16.50 13.11 4.79
CA GLU A 182 17.13 14.41 5.01
C GLU A 182 16.79 15.40 3.89
N THR A 183 17.02 15.03 2.63
CA THR A 183 16.92 15.95 1.50
C THR A 183 15.49 16.34 1.13
N ARG A 184 14.49 15.57 1.56
CA ARG A 184 13.06 15.88 1.41
C ARG A 184 12.39 16.26 2.72
N ALA A 185 13.11 16.32 3.84
CA ALA A 185 12.51 16.66 5.14
C ALA A 185 11.80 18.01 5.14
N ALA A 186 12.33 19.01 4.42
CA ALA A 186 11.73 20.34 4.33
C ALA A 186 10.48 20.40 3.42
N SER A 187 10.38 19.50 2.43
CA SER A 187 9.26 19.45 1.50
C SER A 187 8.17 18.46 1.92
N ASP A 188 8.53 17.42 2.69
CA ASP A 188 7.58 16.43 3.21
C ASP A 188 6.73 17.04 4.32
N PRO A 189 5.41 17.21 4.10
CA PRO A 189 4.54 17.86 5.05
C PRO A 189 4.14 16.97 6.22
N ILE A 190 4.33 15.66 6.13
CA ILE A 190 3.71 14.68 7.04
C ILE A 190 4.78 13.85 7.73
N HIS A 191 5.75 13.32 6.99
CA HIS A 191 6.70 12.35 7.51
C HIS A 191 8.06 12.98 7.76
N GLN A 192 8.57 12.74 8.97
CA GLN A 192 9.88 13.21 9.42
C GLN A 192 10.61 12.03 10.03
N ARG A 193 11.93 11.93 9.82
CA ARG A 193 12.73 10.77 10.25
C ARG A 193 12.49 10.36 11.71
N PRO A 194 12.44 11.27 12.71
CA PRO A 194 12.20 10.88 14.10
C PRO A 194 10.81 10.26 14.32
N MET A 195 9.79 10.73 13.60
CA MET A 195 8.42 10.21 13.66
C MET A 195 8.37 8.79 13.06
N ILE A 196 8.95 8.62 11.86
CA ILE A 196 9.06 7.31 11.18
C ILE A 196 9.77 6.29 12.09
N GLN A 197 10.91 6.66 12.67
CA GLN A 197 11.63 5.78 13.60
C GLN A 197 10.84 5.46 14.87
N ALA A 198 10.00 6.39 15.36
CA ALA A 198 9.12 6.11 16.49
C ALA A 198 8.02 5.12 16.13
N MET A 199 7.41 5.25 14.95
CA MET A 199 6.45 4.28 14.43
C MET A 199 7.08 2.91 14.22
N ALA A 200 8.30 2.85 13.66
CA ALA A 200 9.04 1.61 13.48
C ALA A 200 9.25 0.89 14.82
N ARG A 201 9.72 1.61 15.86
CA ARG A 201 9.87 1.03 17.21
C ARG A 201 8.55 0.56 17.81
N ASN A 202 7.46 1.28 17.58
CA ASN A 202 6.14 0.85 18.06
C ASN A 202 5.70 -0.47 17.39
N PHE A 203 5.91 -0.57 16.08
CA PHE A 203 5.55 -1.73 15.26
C PHE A 203 6.42 -2.95 15.55
N LEU A 204 7.74 -2.78 15.62
CA LEU A 204 8.73 -3.83 15.84
C LEU A 204 8.79 -4.30 17.30
N GLY A 205 8.43 -3.41 18.24
CA GLY A 205 8.63 -3.66 19.66
C GLY A 205 10.10 -3.51 20.07
N LYS A 206 10.38 -3.81 21.34
CA LYS A 206 11.68 -3.51 21.97
C LYS A 206 12.85 -4.27 21.34
N GLU A 207 12.62 -5.52 20.95
CA GLU A 207 13.66 -6.45 20.47
C GLU A 207 13.63 -6.62 18.95
N GLY A 208 12.77 -5.89 18.24
CA GLY A 208 12.61 -6.07 16.79
C GLY A 208 13.72 -5.38 16.00
N ASP A 209 14.24 -6.07 14.99
CA ASP A 209 15.27 -5.57 14.10
C ASP A 209 14.65 -4.74 12.97
N PRO A 210 14.97 -3.43 12.84
CA PRO A 210 14.49 -2.61 11.73
C PRO A 210 15.08 -3.00 10.37
N ARG A 211 15.96 -4.01 10.31
CA ARG A 211 16.50 -4.58 9.07
C ARG A 211 16.06 -6.01 8.80
N ASP A 212 15.13 -6.56 9.59
CA ASP A 212 14.47 -7.82 9.25
C ASP A 212 13.81 -7.69 7.87
N PRO A 213 14.17 -8.48 6.84
CA PRO A 213 13.58 -8.41 5.50
C PRO A 213 12.06 -8.56 5.46
N LEU A 214 11.47 -9.25 6.45
CA LEU A 214 10.03 -9.44 6.55
C LEU A 214 9.30 -8.27 7.22
N ALA A 215 10.04 -7.30 7.78
CA ALA A 215 9.51 -6.02 8.25
C ALA A 215 9.98 -4.85 7.36
N SER A 216 11.17 -4.95 6.78
CA SER A 216 11.82 -3.99 5.90
C SER A 216 12.30 -4.68 4.63
N PRO A 217 11.42 -4.81 3.62
CA PRO A 217 11.74 -5.45 2.34
C PRO A 217 13.02 -4.96 1.68
N LEU A 218 13.45 -3.71 1.95
CA LEU A 218 14.71 -3.16 1.43
C LEU A 218 15.94 -3.96 1.82
N TYR A 219 15.88 -4.85 2.81
CA TYR A 219 17.02 -5.69 3.24
C TYR A 219 16.94 -7.15 2.77
N ALA A 220 15.97 -7.51 1.94
CA ALA A 220 15.88 -8.86 1.36
C ALA A 220 17.14 -9.23 0.56
N SER A 221 17.45 -10.53 0.49
CA SER A 221 18.58 -11.01 -0.31
C SER A 221 18.30 -10.82 -1.81
N ASP A 222 19.35 -10.72 -2.62
CA ASP A 222 19.20 -10.60 -4.08
C ASP A 222 18.46 -11.80 -4.67
N GLU A 223 18.66 -13.00 -4.12
CA GLU A 223 17.88 -14.19 -4.48
C GLU A 223 16.38 -13.97 -4.24
N GLN A 224 15.98 -13.49 -3.06
CA GLN A 224 14.57 -13.21 -2.79
C GLN A 224 14.00 -12.13 -3.71
N LEU A 225 14.78 -11.10 -4.01
CA LEU A 225 14.36 -10.01 -4.90
C LEU A 225 14.20 -10.47 -6.36
N ALA A 226 15.04 -11.40 -6.82
CA ALA A 226 14.96 -11.97 -8.17
C ALA A 226 13.66 -12.77 -8.41
N HIS A 227 13.07 -13.33 -7.35
CA HIS A 227 11.84 -14.13 -7.41
C HIS A 227 10.57 -13.28 -7.22
N LEU A 228 10.68 -11.97 -7.02
CA LEU A 228 9.50 -11.11 -6.93
C LEU A 228 8.77 -11.03 -8.27
N PRO A 229 7.43 -10.98 -8.27
CA PRO A 229 6.67 -10.76 -9.48
C PRO A 229 6.93 -9.34 -10.01
N PRO A 230 6.47 -9.02 -11.22
CA PRO A 230 6.46 -7.66 -11.74
C PRO A 230 5.94 -6.63 -10.74
N LEU A 231 6.70 -5.55 -10.54
CA LEU A 231 6.36 -4.49 -9.59
C LEU A 231 6.18 -3.14 -10.29
N LEU A 232 5.15 -2.41 -9.86
CA LEU A 232 5.04 -0.97 -10.06
C LEU A 232 5.10 -0.26 -8.71
N LEU A 233 6.04 0.66 -8.57
CA LEU A 233 6.19 1.52 -7.42
C LEU A 233 5.87 2.95 -7.84
N GLN A 234 4.96 3.61 -7.13
CA GLN A 234 4.70 5.04 -7.28
C GLN A 234 5.02 5.77 -6.00
N VAL A 235 5.69 6.92 -6.09
CA VAL A 235 6.05 7.75 -4.95
C VAL A 235 6.05 9.21 -5.38
N GLY A 236 5.64 10.12 -4.50
CA GLY A 236 5.77 11.56 -4.68
C GLY A 236 7.21 12.04 -4.45
N ASP A 237 7.64 13.04 -5.21
CA ASP A 237 8.97 13.63 -5.04
C ASP A 237 9.10 14.45 -3.73
N HIS A 238 7.99 14.89 -3.13
CA HIS A 238 7.98 15.59 -1.83
C HIS A 238 7.74 14.63 -0.66
N GLU A 239 8.49 13.53 -0.62
CA GLU A 239 8.38 12.49 0.40
C GLU A 239 9.74 12.08 0.97
N THR A 240 9.79 11.91 2.29
CA THR A 240 10.94 11.35 2.98
C THR A 240 11.18 9.88 2.65
N VAL A 241 10.15 9.14 2.20
CA VAL A 241 10.24 7.75 1.74
C VAL A 241 10.59 7.60 0.24
N LEU A 242 10.95 8.67 -0.46
CA LEU A 242 11.35 8.62 -1.87
C LEU A 242 12.50 7.62 -2.12
N SER A 243 13.55 7.66 -1.27
CA SER A 243 14.68 6.74 -1.35
C SER A 243 14.28 5.29 -1.14
N ASP A 244 13.27 4.99 -0.30
CA ASP A 244 12.79 3.62 -0.08
C ASP A 244 12.30 2.99 -1.40
N SER A 245 11.49 3.72 -2.16
CA SER A 245 10.94 3.25 -3.44
C SER A 245 12.00 3.16 -4.53
N VAL A 246 12.83 4.20 -4.67
CA VAL A 246 13.90 4.25 -5.68
C VAL A 246 14.95 3.16 -5.44
N ALA A 247 15.41 3.00 -4.19
CA ALA A 247 16.41 2.01 -3.85
C ALA A 247 15.86 0.58 -3.99
N PHE A 248 14.63 0.33 -3.54
CA PHE A 248 14.03 -1.01 -3.65
C PHE A 248 13.89 -1.44 -5.12
N ALA A 249 13.35 -0.57 -5.98
CA ALA A 249 13.22 -0.86 -7.41
C ALA A 249 14.59 -1.10 -8.08
N ALA A 250 15.60 -0.28 -7.75
CA ALA A 250 16.96 -0.46 -8.25
C ALA A 250 17.56 -1.80 -7.82
N ARG A 251 17.35 -2.22 -6.56
CA ARG A 251 17.81 -3.53 -6.06
C ARG A 251 17.12 -4.69 -6.75
N VAL A 252 15.79 -4.63 -6.94
CA VAL A 252 15.04 -5.67 -7.68
C VAL A 252 15.56 -5.83 -9.10
N ASN A 253 15.76 -4.72 -9.81
CA ASN A 253 16.30 -4.76 -11.18
C ASN A 253 17.75 -5.27 -11.22
N ALA A 254 18.59 -4.89 -10.25
CA ALA A 254 19.97 -5.38 -10.16
C ALA A 254 20.05 -6.89 -9.85
N ALA A 255 19.07 -7.42 -9.12
CA ALA A 255 18.92 -8.85 -8.85
C ALA A 255 18.32 -9.64 -10.03
N GLY A 256 17.89 -8.97 -11.11
CA GLY A 256 17.30 -9.60 -12.29
C GLY A 256 15.77 -9.65 -12.32
N GLY A 257 15.09 -9.07 -11.34
CA GLY A 257 13.63 -8.91 -11.32
C GLY A 257 13.15 -7.75 -12.21
N ARG A 258 11.83 -7.50 -12.22
CA ARG A 258 11.20 -6.41 -12.99
C ARG A 258 10.48 -5.43 -12.07
N ALA A 259 11.06 -4.27 -11.84
CA ALA A 259 10.46 -3.19 -11.07
C ALA A 259 10.50 -1.84 -11.81
N GLU A 260 9.34 -1.23 -12.02
CA GLU A 260 9.21 0.15 -12.47
C GLU A 260 8.98 1.06 -11.27
N CYS A 261 9.74 2.16 -11.17
CA CYS A 261 9.54 3.18 -10.14
C CYS A 261 9.19 4.52 -10.80
N GLN A 262 8.03 5.07 -10.43
CA GLN A 262 7.53 6.36 -10.91
C GLN A 262 7.58 7.37 -9.77
N ALA A 263 8.52 8.31 -9.85
CA ALA A 263 8.57 9.48 -8.98
C ALA A 263 7.68 10.59 -9.56
N TRP A 264 6.67 11.02 -8.82
CA TRP A 264 5.67 12.00 -9.25
C TRP A 264 6.05 13.42 -8.78
N PRO A 265 6.40 14.34 -9.70
CA PRO A 265 6.86 15.67 -9.33
C PRO A 265 5.82 16.46 -8.53
N GLY A 266 6.26 17.08 -7.43
CA GLY A 266 5.42 17.91 -6.57
C GLY A 266 4.37 17.16 -5.74
N MET A 267 4.27 15.83 -5.88
CA MET A 267 3.31 15.03 -5.11
C MET A 267 3.85 14.64 -3.74
N VAL A 268 2.92 14.40 -2.82
CA VAL A 268 3.17 14.06 -1.41
C VAL A 268 2.77 12.62 -1.10
N HIS A 269 3.05 12.19 0.13
CA HIS A 269 2.79 10.84 0.64
C HIS A 269 1.40 10.32 0.33
N VAL A 270 1.34 9.23 -0.44
CA VAL A 270 0.12 8.54 -0.88
C VAL A 270 -0.90 9.53 -1.47
N PHE A 271 -0.42 10.41 -2.37
CA PHE A 271 -1.29 11.38 -3.04
C PHE A 271 -2.49 10.71 -3.76
N GLN A 272 -2.37 9.43 -4.14
CA GLN A 272 -3.44 8.59 -4.71
C GLN A 272 -4.70 8.53 -3.83
N GLN A 273 -4.58 8.80 -2.52
CA GLN A 273 -5.67 8.87 -1.57
C GLN A 273 -6.58 10.10 -1.77
N PHE A 274 -6.17 11.06 -2.62
CA PHE A 274 -6.90 12.31 -2.88
C PHE A 274 -7.35 12.44 -4.35
N PRO A 275 -8.05 11.45 -4.91
CA PRO A 275 -8.42 11.43 -6.33
C PRO A 275 -9.54 12.42 -6.68
N ASN A 276 -10.25 12.95 -5.69
CA ASN A 276 -11.28 13.97 -5.90
C ASN A 276 -10.65 15.36 -6.07
N GLU A 277 -9.55 15.62 -5.37
CA GLU A 277 -8.86 16.89 -5.32
C GLU A 277 -7.71 16.99 -6.33
N LEU A 278 -6.99 15.89 -6.55
CA LEU A 278 -5.77 15.86 -7.34
C LEU A 278 -5.97 15.10 -8.66
N PRO A 279 -5.85 15.76 -9.83
CA PRO A 279 -5.81 15.07 -11.13
C PRO A 279 -4.70 14.01 -11.21
N GLN A 280 -3.52 14.32 -10.66
CA GLN A 280 -2.37 13.42 -10.60
C GLN A 280 -2.71 12.12 -9.89
N ALA A 281 -3.48 12.17 -8.80
CA ALA A 281 -3.92 10.98 -8.07
C ALA A 281 -4.79 10.05 -8.93
N ARG A 282 -5.68 10.63 -9.76
CA ARG A 282 -6.48 9.85 -10.72
C ARG A 282 -5.61 9.22 -11.80
N ASP A 283 -4.65 9.97 -12.34
CA ASP A 283 -3.76 9.48 -13.38
C ASP A 283 -2.82 8.38 -12.84
N ALA A 284 -2.34 8.53 -11.62
CA ALA A 284 -1.52 7.55 -10.92
C ALA A 284 -2.29 6.23 -10.67
N LEU A 285 -3.52 6.32 -10.16
CA LEU A 285 -4.40 5.15 -9.99
C LEU A 285 -4.77 4.48 -11.31
N ARG A 286 -5.01 5.26 -12.38
CA ARG A 286 -5.24 4.73 -13.72
C ARG A 286 -4.03 3.95 -14.23
N GLN A 287 -2.82 4.48 -14.07
CA GLN A 287 -1.59 3.78 -14.47
C GLN A 287 -1.39 2.49 -13.67
N GLY A 288 -1.57 2.54 -12.34
CA GLY A 288 -1.47 1.37 -11.48
C GLY A 288 -2.54 0.30 -11.78
N GLY A 289 -3.79 0.73 -11.97
CA GLY A 289 -4.88 -0.17 -12.35
C GLY A 289 -4.63 -0.84 -13.70
N ARG A 290 -4.15 -0.10 -14.71
CA ARG A 290 -3.80 -0.67 -16.02
C ARG A 290 -2.63 -1.65 -15.95
N PHE A 291 -1.62 -1.34 -15.15
CA PHE A 291 -0.52 -2.27 -14.88
C PHE A 291 -1.05 -3.58 -14.29
N LEU A 292 -1.85 -3.51 -13.21
CA LEU A 292 -2.44 -4.70 -12.60
C LEU A 292 -3.37 -5.45 -13.57
N ALA A 293 -4.17 -4.73 -14.36
CA ALA A 293 -5.06 -5.33 -15.36
C ALA A 293 -4.26 -6.16 -16.38
N ALA A 294 -3.17 -5.60 -16.92
CA ALA A 294 -2.33 -6.30 -17.88
C ALA A 294 -1.71 -7.57 -17.29
N GLU A 295 -1.17 -7.50 -16.08
CA GLU A 295 -0.54 -8.65 -15.40
C GLU A 295 -1.58 -9.71 -14.97
N LEU A 296 -2.82 -9.31 -14.68
CA LEU A 296 -3.95 -10.21 -14.41
C LEU A 296 -4.60 -10.80 -15.67
N GLY A 297 -4.08 -10.48 -16.87
CA GLY A 297 -4.63 -10.92 -18.16
C GLY A 297 -5.99 -10.32 -18.49
N LEU A 298 -6.25 -9.10 -18.03
CA LEU A 298 -7.46 -8.34 -18.30
C LEU A 298 -7.23 -7.35 -19.44
N VAL A 299 -8.24 -7.20 -20.30
CA VAL A 299 -8.28 -6.13 -21.29
C VAL A 299 -8.74 -4.86 -20.58
N PRO A 300 -8.04 -3.71 -20.70
CA PRO A 300 -8.47 -2.47 -20.06
C PRO A 300 -9.89 -2.10 -20.48
N ASN A 301 -10.74 -1.76 -19.50
CA ASN A 301 -12.04 -1.19 -19.77
C ASN A 301 -11.86 0.17 -20.46
N GLY A 302 -11.96 0.23 -21.79
CA GLY A 302 -11.80 1.50 -22.50
C GLY A 302 -11.41 1.46 -23.97
N ASP A 303 -11.56 0.34 -24.68
CA ASP A 303 -11.63 0.41 -26.14
C ASP A 303 -13.09 0.23 -26.58
N PRO A 304 -13.79 1.31 -27.00
CA PRO A 304 -15.12 1.21 -27.60
C PRO A 304 -15.11 0.57 -29.00
N SER A 305 -13.97 0.09 -29.49
CA SER A 305 -13.82 -0.48 -30.84
C SER A 305 -13.57 -1.99 -30.93
N ALA A 306 -13.83 -2.74 -29.86
CA ALA A 306 -13.91 -4.21 -29.90
C ALA A 306 -15.36 -4.72 -29.95
#